data_AF-A0A4U3JT25-F1
#
_entry.id   AF-A0A4U3JT25-F1
#
_cell.length_a   1.000
_cell.length_b   1.000
_cell.length_c   1.000
_cell.angle_alpha   90.00
_cell.angle_beta   90.00
_cell.angle_gamma   90.00
#
_symmetry.space_group_name_H-M   'P 1'
#
loop_
_entity.id
_entity.type
_entity.pdbx_description
1 polymer ?
#
loop_
_entity_poly.entity_id
_entity_poly.type
_entity_poly.pdbx_seq_one_letter_code
_entity_poly.pdbx_strand_id
1 'polypeptide(L)'
;VYMYTKKAFNYTLTFSLILFSIIFANTKEFVVWFFGPKFVPMTANMMIVSFIIILNPIGGIFSNQFALAMEKDKEYGIPLIIGSIVSLLGNYILVPIYNALGATIVLVFVELIVCILRIVLIKDFINLQFLITKQILIELGLTIAITITGLLLPSIFANSFFNIAYKSMVMLLLFGIILFTTKSEVVLDVKKILKGTKN
;
A
#
# COMPACT_ATOMS: atom_id res chain seq x y z
N VAL A 1 14.86 16.26 10.09
CA VAL A 1 14.66 15.26 9.01
C VAL A 1 14.09 13.95 9.58
N TYR A 2 14.82 13.20 10.40
CA TYR A 2 14.39 11.89 10.92
C TYR A 2 12.99 11.82 11.57
N MET A 3 12.62 12.80 12.41
CA MET A 3 11.29 12.86 13.03
C MET A 3 10.18 13.07 12.00
N TYR A 4 10.40 13.95 11.01
CA TYR A 4 9.43 14.19 9.94
C TYR A 4 9.26 12.97 9.06
N THR A 5 10.34 12.26 8.75
CA THR A 5 10.24 11.08 7.91
C THR A 5 9.64 9.87 8.60
N LYS A 6 9.88 9.68 9.91
CA LYS A 6 9.14 8.66 10.68
C LYS A 6 7.66 8.98 10.71
N LYS A 7 7.31 10.25 10.93
CA LYS A 7 5.92 10.68 10.91
C LYS A 7 5.32 10.39 9.53
N ALA A 8 5.89 10.92 8.46
CA ALA A 8 5.45 10.64 7.09
C ALA A 8 5.31 9.13 6.80
N PHE A 9 6.28 8.33 7.22
CA PHE A 9 6.24 6.88 7.11
C PHE A 9 5.01 6.26 7.77
N ASN A 10 4.73 6.59 9.03
CA ASN A 10 3.57 6.06 9.76
C ASN A 10 2.25 6.46 9.07
N TYR A 11 2.09 7.74 8.68
CA TYR A 11 0.89 8.20 7.98
C TYR A 11 0.70 7.51 6.63
N THR A 12 1.77 7.42 5.84
CA THR A 12 1.73 6.79 4.52
C THR A 12 1.43 5.30 4.64
N LEU A 13 2.05 4.59 5.59
CA LEU A 13 1.79 3.17 5.81
C LEU A 13 0.33 2.94 6.21
N THR A 14 -0.15 3.65 7.23
CA THR A 14 -1.54 3.59 7.70
C THR A 14 -2.54 3.83 6.56
N PHE A 15 -2.32 4.85 5.73
CA PHE A 15 -3.19 5.17 4.59
C PHE A 15 -3.11 4.14 3.46
N SER A 16 -1.91 3.64 3.16
CA SER A 16 -1.70 2.63 2.13
C SER A 16 -2.37 1.31 2.49
N LEU A 17 -2.32 0.93 3.77
CA LEU A 17 -2.93 -0.29 4.28
C LEU A 17 -4.47 -0.28 4.20
N ILE A 18 -5.12 0.84 4.53
CA ILE A 18 -6.58 0.95 4.40
C ILE A 18 -7.02 0.96 2.93
N LEU A 19 -6.30 1.68 2.07
CA LEU A 19 -6.60 1.70 0.64
C LEU A 19 -6.41 0.32 0.00
N PHE A 20 -5.34 -0.38 0.36
CA PHE A 20 -5.14 -1.78 -0.03
C PHE A 20 -6.32 -2.64 0.38
N SER A 21 -6.75 -2.56 1.64
CA SER A 21 -7.85 -3.38 2.17
C SER A 21 -9.14 -3.14 1.38
N ILE A 22 -9.51 -1.87 1.18
CA ILE A 22 -10.73 -1.49 0.46
C ILE A 22 -10.68 -1.99 -0.98
N ILE A 23 -9.59 -1.74 -1.69
CA ILE A 23 -9.47 -2.13 -3.10
C ILE A 23 -9.45 -3.66 -3.23
N PHE A 24 -8.68 -4.36 -2.39
CA PHE A 24 -8.58 -5.81 -2.42
C PHE A 24 -9.94 -6.47 -2.16
N ALA A 25 -10.65 -6.05 -1.11
CA ALA A 25 -11.94 -6.61 -0.75
C ALA A 25 -13.03 -6.36 -1.83
N ASN A 26 -12.99 -5.21 -2.50
CA ASN A 26 -13.97 -4.84 -3.52
C ASN A 26 -13.59 -5.27 -4.94
N THR A 27 -12.41 -5.85 -5.17
CA THR A 27 -11.89 -6.10 -6.54
C THR A 27 -12.86 -6.92 -7.40
N LYS A 28 -13.49 -7.96 -6.86
CA LYS A 28 -14.43 -8.82 -7.62
C LYS A 28 -15.63 -8.04 -8.16
N GLU A 29 -16.26 -7.24 -7.31
CA GLU A 29 -17.42 -6.43 -7.67
C GLU A 29 -17.02 -5.26 -8.56
N PHE A 30 -15.87 -4.63 -8.27
CA PHE A 30 -15.33 -3.53 -9.06
C PHE A 30 -15.04 -3.94 -10.51
N VAL A 31 -14.43 -5.11 -10.71
CA VAL A 31 -14.10 -5.61 -12.05
C VAL A 31 -15.35 -5.78 -12.89
N VAL A 32 -16.38 -6.44 -12.35
CA VAL A 32 -17.64 -6.68 -13.07
C VAL A 32 -18.39 -5.37 -13.31
N TRP A 33 -18.41 -4.48 -12.33
CA TRP A 33 -19.11 -3.20 -12.45
C TRP A 33 -18.46 -2.24 -13.45
N PHE A 34 -17.13 -2.10 -13.42
CA PHE A 34 -16.40 -1.11 -14.21
C PHE A 34 -16.03 -1.63 -15.60
N PHE A 35 -15.48 -2.85 -15.69
CA PHE A 35 -15.02 -3.42 -16.95
C PHE A 35 -16.08 -4.33 -17.61
N GLY A 36 -17.02 -4.84 -16.82
CA GLY A 36 -18.07 -5.74 -17.28
C GLY A 36 -17.76 -7.23 -17.03
N PRO A 37 -18.75 -8.12 -17.16
CA PRO A 37 -18.62 -9.55 -16.82
C PRO A 37 -17.55 -10.30 -17.63
N LYS A 38 -17.21 -9.83 -18.82
CA LYS A 38 -16.17 -10.46 -19.67
C LYS A 38 -14.77 -10.34 -19.09
N PHE A 39 -14.55 -9.42 -18.16
CA PHE A 39 -13.24 -9.15 -17.55
C PHE A 39 -13.05 -9.83 -16.19
N VAL A 40 -13.96 -10.73 -15.77
CA VAL A 40 -13.79 -11.54 -14.54
C VAL A 40 -12.41 -12.20 -14.43
N PRO A 41 -11.78 -12.74 -15.51
CA PRO A 41 -10.41 -13.26 -15.43
C PRO A 41 -9.35 -12.23 -14.98
N MET A 42 -9.58 -10.93 -15.20
CA MET A 42 -8.69 -9.85 -14.77
C MET A 42 -8.69 -9.66 -13.24
N THR A 43 -9.69 -10.18 -12.53
CA THR A 43 -9.80 -10.09 -11.06
C THR A 43 -8.52 -10.52 -10.36
N ALA A 44 -7.91 -11.63 -10.78
CA ALA A 44 -6.67 -12.11 -10.20
C ALA A 44 -5.51 -11.11 -10.42
N ASN A 45 -5.43 -10.48 -11.60
CA ASN A 45 -4.44 -9.45 -11.88
C ASN A 45 -4.63 -8.24 -10.95
N MET A 46 -5.86 -7.72 -10.83
CA MET A 46 -6.14 -6.57 -9.96
C MET A 46 -5.85 -6.85 -8.47
N MET A 47 -6.15 -8.06 -7.99
CA MET A 47 -5.83 -8.46 -6.61
C MET A 47 -4.33 -8.52 -6.37
N ILE A 48 -3.54 -8.94 -7.36
CA ILE A 48 -2.08 -8.98 -7.25
C ILE A 48 -1.52 -7.55 -7.32
N VAL A 49 -2.00 -6.73 -8.26
CA VAL A 49 -1.59 -5.32 -8.41
C VAL A 49 -1.87 -4.50 -7.16
N SER A 50 -2.93 -4.79 -6.39
CA SER A 50 -3.25 -3.99 -5.21
C SER A 50 -2.12 -3.96 -4.18
N PHE A 51 -1.26 -4.98 -4.11
CA PHE A 51 -0.07 -4.98 -3.22
C PHE A 51 0.88 -3.81 -3.48
N ILE A 52 0.91 -3.28 -4.72
CA ILE A 52 1.70 -2.11 -5.09
C ILE A 52 1.25 -0.86 -4.33
N ILE A 53 -0.02 -0.79 -3.92
CA ILE A 53 -0.54 0.30 -3.08
C ILE A 53 0.21 0.41 -1.76
N ILE A 54 0.73 -0.71 -1.24
CA ILE A 54 1.57 -0.72 -0.03
C ILE A 54 3.03 -0.43 -0.39
N LEU A 55 3.56 -1.09 -1.42
CA LEU A 55 4.99 -1.05 -1.75
C LEU A 55 5.45 0.33 -2.25
N ASN A 56 4.68 0.96 -3.15
CA ASN A 56 5.09 2.19 -3.82
C ASN A 56 5.21 3.39 -2.87
N PRO A 57 4.23 3.66 -1.99
CA PRO A 57 4.34 4.79 -1.07
C PRO A 57 5.48 4.63 -0.06
N ILE A 58 5.72 3.41 0.42
CA ILE A 58 6.86 3.09 1.30
C ILE A 58 8.19 3.39 0.58
N GLY A 59 8.37 2.84 -0.63
CA GLY A 59 9.56 3.14 -1.43
C GLY A 59 9.68 4.63 -1.79
N GLY A 60 8.56 5.30 -2.01
CA GLY A 60 8.49 6.74 -2.31
C GLY A 60 9.03 7.61 -1.18
N ILE A 61 8.79 7.25 0.08
CA ILE A 61 9.36 7.95 1.24
C ILE A 61 10.88 7.84 1.24
N PHE A 62 11.40 6.63 1.06
CA PHE A 62 12.83 6.36 1.10
C PHE A 62 13.60 6.96 -0.08
N SER A 63 12.99 6.98 -1.26
CA SER A 63 13.57 7.62 -2.44
C SER A 63 13.45 9.15 -2.40
N ASN A 64 12.23 9.68 -2.33
CA ASN A 64 12.02 11.13 -2.46
C ASN A 64 12.35 11.90 -1.18
N GLN A 65 11.94 11.40 -0.01
CA GLN A 65 12.09 12.15 1.25
C GLN A 65 13.45 11.96 1.91
N PHE A 66 14.21 10.94 1.50
CA PHE A 66 15.58 10.72 1.99
C PHE A 66 16.61 10.84 0.88
N ALA A 67 16.65 9.91 -0.09
CA ALA A 67 17.73 9.89 -1.07
C ALA A 67 17.79 11.20 -1.88
N LEU A 68 16.67 11.67 -2.43
CA LEU A 68 16.61 12.92 -3.19
C LEU A 68 16.88 14.15 -2.31
N ALA A 69 16.27 14.19 -1.11
CA ALA A 69 16.44 15.32 -0.17
C ALA A 69 17.87 15.44 0.42
N MET A 70 18.65 14.36 0.39
CA MET A 70 20.05 14.32 0.83
C MET A 70 21.05 14.35 -0.34
N GLU A 71 20.59 14.69 -1.55
CA GLU A 71 21.42 14.75 -2.78
C GLU A 71 22.16 13.44 -3.07
N LYS A 72 21.51 12.31 -2.78
CA LYS A 72 21.99 10.95 -3.00
C LYS A 72 21.47 10.37 -4.31
N ASP A 73 21.90 10.98 -5.41
CA ASP A 73 21.42 10.65 -6.76
C ASP A 73 21.70 9.20 -7.16
N LYS A 74 22.83 8.63 -6.70
CA LYS A 74 23.19 7.24 -6.99
C LYS A 74 22.23 6.27 -6.32
N GLU A 75 21.95 6.50 -5.04
CA GLU A 75 21.06 5.70 -4.21
C GLU A 75 19.60 5.83 -4.67
N TYR A 76 19.24 6.97 -5.26
CA TYR A 76 17.95 7.18 -5.93
C TYR A 76 17.86 6.41 -7.26
N GLY A 77 18.91 6.44 -8.09
CA GLY A 77 18.91 5.87 -9.44
C GLY A 77 19.12 4.36 -9.52
N ILE A 78 19.97 3.78 -8.67
CA ILE A 78 20.30 2.34 -8.68
C ILE A 78 19.05 1.44 -8.61
N PRO A 79 18.07 1.67 -7.70
CA PRO A 79 16.86 0.86 -7.65
C PRO A 79 16.07 0.89 -8.95
N LEU A 80 15.98 2.04 -9.63
CA LEU A 80 15.22 2.19 -10.88
C LEU A 80 15.88 1.41 -12.04
N ILE A 81 17.20 1.46 -12.13
CA ILE A 81 17.97 0.72 -13.13
C ILE A 81 17.81 -0.79 -12.91
N ILE A 82 18.01 -1.26 -11.67
CA ILE A 82 17.86 -2.68 -11.34
C ILE A 82 16.41 -3.13 -11.59
N GLY A 83 15.42 -2.34 -11.18
CA GLY A 83 14.01 -2.63 -11.41
C GLY A 83 13.68 -2.78 -12.90
N SER A 84 14.25 -1.93 -13.74
CA SER A 84 14.07 -1.99 -15.19
C SER A 84 14.68 -3.27 -15.79
N ILE A 85 15.88 -3.66 -15.35
CA ILE A 85 16.54 -4.90 -15.80
C ILE A 85 15.71 -6.12 -15.38
N VAL A 86 15.29 -6.17 -14.11
CA VAL A 86 14.45 -7.26 -13.59
C VAL A 86 13.10 -7.31 -14.31
N SER A 87 12.51 -6.16 -14.64
CA SER A 87 11.27 -6.08 -15.40
C SER A 87 11.41 -6.67 -16.79
N LEU A 88 12.48 -6.32 -17.53
CA LEU A 88 12.72 -6.86 -18.86
C LEU A 88 12.94 -8.38 -18.83
N LEU A 89 13.80 -8.86 -17.95
CA LEU A 89 14.08 -10.30 -17.81
C LEU A 89 12.84 -11.07 -17.34
N GLY A 90 12.15 -10.55 -16.32
CA GLY A 90 10.94 -11.14 -15.78
C GLY A 90 9.84 -11.22 -16.83
N ASN A 91 9.58 -10.14 -17.56
CA ASN A 91 8.55 -10.14 -18.60
C ASN A 91 8.90 -11.09 -19.75
N TYR A 92 10.17 -11.16 -20.16
CA TYR A 92 10.61 -12.09 -21.19
C TYR A 92 10.37 -13.56 -20.80
N ILE A 93 10.54 -13.92 -19.53
CA ILE A 93 10.37 -15.29 -19.04
C ILE A 93 8.91 -15.61 -18.70
N LEU A 94 8.22 -14.75 -17.93
CA LEU A 94 6.92 -15.07 -17.33
C LEU A 94 5.73 -14.78 -18.26
N VAL A 95 5.82 -13.79 -19.16
CA VAL A 95 4.69 -13.44 -20.04
C VAL A 95 4.36 -14.55 -21.04
N PRO A 96 5.33 -15.22 -21.68
CA PRO A 96 5.02 -16.35 -22.57
C PRO A 96 4.33 -17.53 -21.85
N ILE A 97 4.57 -17.70 -20.54
CA ILE A 97 4.05 -18.82 -19.75
C ILE A 97 2.68 -18.49 -19.15
N TYR A 98 2.54 -17.29 -18.58
CA TYR A 98 1.37 -16.90 -17.77
C TYR A 98 0.57 -15.73 -18.37
N ASN A 99 0.90 -15.27 -19.58
CA ASN A 99 0.26 -14.14 -20.26
C ASN A 99 0.17 -12.90 -19.35
N ALA A 100 -1.01 -12.29 -19.24
CA ALA A 100 -1.25 -11.08 -18.44
C ALA A 100 -0.95 -11.28 -16.93
N LEU A 101 -1.19 -12.47 -16.39
CA LEU A 101 -0.84 -12.78 -15.00
C LEU A 101 0.67 -12.78 -14.80
N GLY A 102 1.43 -13.27 -15.79
CA GLY A 102 2.89 -13.20 -15.79
C GLY A 102 3.40 -11.77 -15.70
N ALA A 103 2.89 -10.88 -16.55
CA ALA A 103 3.25 -9.46 -16.53
C ALA A 103 2.94 -8.81 -15.18
N THR A 104 1.80 -9.17 -14.59
CA THR A 104 1.36 -8.65 -13.30
C THR A 104 2.24 -9.12 -12.14
N ILE A 105 2.63 -10.40 -12.13
CA ILE A 105 3.55 -10.94 -11.12
C ILE A 105 4.92 -10.26 -11.23
N VAL A 106 5.42 -10.07 -12.45
CA VAL A 106 6.68 -9.36 -12.70
C VAL A 106 6.59 -7.94 -12.16
N LEU A 107 5.50 -7.22 -12.42
CA LEU A 107 5.30 -5.85 -11.94
C LEU A 107 5.39 -5.76 -10.41
N VAL A 108 4.67 -6.62 -9.68
CA VAL A 108 4.72 -6.62 -8.19
C VAL A 108 6.10 -7.01 -7.69
N PHE A 109 6.75 -7.98 -8.33
CA PHE A 109 8.07 -8.45 -7.95
C PHE A 109 9.15 -7.37 -8.15
N VAL A 110 9.07 -6.62 -9.26
CA VAL A 110 9.93 -5.47 -9.53
C VAL A 110 9.74 -4.41 -8.45
N GLU A 111 8.50 -4.03 -8.14
CA GLU A 111 8.25 -3.02 -7.09
C GLU A 111 8.71 -3.48 -5.70
N LEU A 112 8.59 -4.77 -5.41
CA LEU A 112 9.13 -5.35 -4.17
C LEU A 112 10.65 -5.22 -4.11
N ILE A 113 11.36 -5.58 -5.18
CA ILE A 113 12.83 -5.45 -5.26
C ILE A 113 13.25 -3.99 -5.16
N VAL A 114 12.60 -3.11 -5.92
CA VAL A 114 12.88 -1.67 -5.91
C VAL A 114 12.67 -1.09 -4.51
N CYS A 115 11.58 -1.47 -3.83
CA CYS A 115 11.30 -1.04 -2.46
C CYS A 115 12.37 -1.54 -1.48
N ILE A 116 12.76 -2.81 -1.55
CA ILE A 116 13.82 -3.38 -0.72
C ILE A 116 15.16 -2.65 -0.96
N LEU A 117 15.53 -2.42 -2.22
CA LEU A 117 16.77 -1.72 -2.56
C LEU A 117 16.76 -0.28 -2.02
N ARG A 118 15.63 0.43 -2.15
CA ARG A 118 15.47 1.78 -1.58
C ARG A 118 15.66 1.79 -0.06
N ILE A 119 15.23 0.75 0.66
CA ILE A 119 15.43 0.62 2.11
C ILE A 119 16.87 0.24 2.46
N VAL A 120 17.47 -0.69 1.71
CA VAL A 120 18.82 -1.20 2.00
C VAL A 120 19.89 -0.16 1.70
N LEU A 121 19.76 0.62 0.62
CA LEU A 121 20.76 1.62 0.23
C LEU A 121 20.82 2.81 1.21
N ILE A 122 19.73 3.10 1.91
CA ILE A 122 19.68 4.19 2.89
C ILE A 122 20.04 3.74 4.32
N LYS A 123 20.18 2.43 4.57
CA LYS A 123 20.37 1.87 5.92
C LYS A 123 21.64 2.41 6.61
N ASP A 124 22.66 2.75 5.81
CA ASP A 124 23.93 3.26 6.33
C ASP A 124 23.83 4.75 6.73
N PHE A 125 22.77 5.45 6.28
CA PHE A 125 22.50 6.84 6.60
C PHE A 125 21.41 7.02 7.68
N ILE A 126 20.68 5.95 8.02
CA ILE A 126 19.49 5.99 8.86
C ILE A 126 19.36 4.73 9.72
N ASN A 127 19.12 4.91 11.01
CA ASN A 127 18.79 3.78 11.87
C ASN A 127 17.36 3.26 11.60
N LEU A 128 17.24 2.22 10.78
CA LEU A 128 15.98 1.57 10.41
C LEU A 128 15.21 0.98 11.61
N GLN A 129 15.89 0.68 12.72
CA GLN A 129 15.23 0.17 13.94
C GLN A 129 14.25 1.18 14.54
N PHE A 130 14.40 2.47 14.25
CA PHE A 130 13.48 3.50 14.72
C PHE A 130 12.13 3.53 13.96
N LEU A 131 12.11 2.96 12.75
CA LEU A 131 10.92 2.85 11.91
C LEU A 131 10.10 1.62 12.29
N ILE A 132 10.76 0.47 12.53
CA ILE A 132 10.07 -0.77 12.92
C ILE A 132 9.63 -0.67 14.38
N THR A 133 8.38 -0.27 14.58
CA THR A 133 7.77 -0.15 15.91
C THR A 133 6.67 -1.19 16.10
N LYS A 134 6.34 -1.49 17.37
CA LYS A 134 5.19 -2.35 17.73
C LYS A 134 3.87 -1.88 17.08
N GLN A 135 3.77 -0.58 16.76
CA GLN A 135 2.64 0.01 16.08
C GLN A 135 2.43 -0.55 14.66
N ILE A 136 3.50 -0.80 13.91
CA ILE A 136 3.42 -1.38 12.56
C ILE A 136 2.80 -2.79 12.61
N LEU A 137 3.20 -3.60 13.60
CA LEU A 137 2.64 -4.94 13.76
C LEU A 137 1.14 -4.91 14.05
N ILE A 138 0.70 -3.93 14.85
CA ILE A 138 -0.72 -3.68 15.11
C ILE A 138 -1.42 -3.25 13.81
N GLU A 139 -0.88 -2.26 13.08
CA GLU A 139 -1.45 -1.79 11.81
C GLU A 139 -1.58 -2.91 10.76
N LEU A 140 -0.59 -3.80 10.65
CA LEU A 140 -0.66 -4.99 9.78
C LEU A 140 -1.76 -5.97 10.22
N GLY A 141 -1.85 -6.28 11.52
CA GLY A 141 -2.91 -7.13 12.06
C GLY A 141 -4.32 -6.57 11.81
N LEU A 142 -4.47 -5.25 11.94
CA LEU A 142 -5.71 -4.54 11.67
C LEU A 142 -6.07 -4.55 10.19
N THR A 143 -5.09 -4.40 9.30
CA THR A 143 -5.27 -4.50 7.85
C THR A 143 -5.87 -5.86 7.47
N ILE A 144 -5.33 -6.94 8.05
CA ILE A 144 -5.84 -8.29 7.84
C ILE A 144 -7.28 -8.40 8.33
N ALA A 145 -7.58 -7.93 9.55
CA ALA A 145 -8.92 -7.95 10.11
C ALA A 145 -9.92 -7.18 9.24
N ILE A 146 -9.59 -5.95 8.82
CA ILE A 146 -10.44 -5.11 7.98
C ILE A 146 -10.66 -5.75 6.61
N THR A 147 -9.60 -6.28 5.99
CA THR A 147 -9.72 -6.97 4.70
C THR A 147 -10.64 -8.19 4.80
N ILE A 148 -10.49 -9.01 5.86
CA ILE A 148 -11.38 -10.17 6.11
C ILE A 148 -12.82 -9.70 6.30
N THR A 149 -13.07 -8.66 7.11
CA THR A 149 -14.43 -8.13 7.27
C THR A 149 -15.02 -7.67 5.95
N GLY A 150 -14.26 -6.96 5.10
CA GLY A 150 -14.70 -6.51 3.79
C GLY A 150 -15.05 -7.66 2.84
N LEU A 151 -14.28 -8.76 2.88
CA LEU A 151 -14.53 -9.97 2.10
C LEU A 151 -15.77 -10.75 2.56
N LEU A 152 -16.09 -10.70 3.86
CA LEU A 152 -17.25 -11.38 4.46
C LEU A 152 -18.55 -10.57 4.36
N LEU A 153 -18.49 -9.28 4.04
CA LEU A 153 -19.69 -8.45 3.91
C LEU A 153 -20.58 -8.95 2.75
N PRO A 154 -21.86 -9.23 3.00
CA PRO A 154 -22.78 -9.66 1.95
C PRO A 154 -23.06 -8.51 0.98
N SER A 155 -23.38 -8.88 -0.27
CA SER A 155 -23.94 -7.95 -1.26
C SER A 155 -25.43 -7.74 -0.97
N ILE A 156 -25.79 -6.57 -0.47
CA ILE A 156 -27.15 -6.23 -0.01
C ILE A 156 -27.96 -5.57 -1.15
N PHE A 157 -27.28 -4.85 -2.03
CA PHE A 157 -27.88 -4.14 -3.15
C PHE A 157 -27.81 -4.97 -4.44
N ALA A 158 -28.78 -4.78 -5.33
CA ALA A 158 -28.74 -5.39 -6.66
C ALA A 158 -27.65 -4.76 -7.56
N ASN A 159 -27.35 -3.47 -7.37
CA ASN A 159 -26.34 -2.76 -8.15
C ASN A 159 -24.97 -2.85 -7.46
N SER A 160 -23.98 -3.36 -8.19
CA SER A 160 -22.59 -3.51 -7.73
C SER A 160 -21.95 -2.21 -7.24
N PHE A 161 -22.28 -1.05 -7.82
CA PHE A 161 -21.76 0.24 -7.34
C PHE A 161 -22.13 0.51 -5.88
N PHE A 162 -23.40 0.30 -5.53
CA PHE A 162 -23.88 0.54 -4.17
C PHE A 162 -23.32 -0.47 -3.18
N ASN A 163 -23.09 -1.72 -3.59
CA ASN A 163 -22.39 -2.70 -2.75
C ASN A 163 -20.95 -2.27 -2.46
N ILE A 164 -20.19 -1.85 -3.49
CA ILE A 164 -18.82 -1.37 -3.33
C ILE A 164 -18.78 -0.16 -2.39
N ALA A 165 -19.68 0.80 -2.58
CA ALA A 165 -19.78 2.00 -1.75
C ALA A 165 -20.11 1.64 -0.28
N TYR A 166 -21.10 0.76 -0.07
CA TYR A 166 -21.47 0.28 1.26
C TYR A 166 -20.32 -0.43 1.97
N LYS A 167 -19.67 -1.41 1.32
CA LYS A 167 -18.55 -2.16 1.89
C LYS A 167 -17.39 -1.24 2.23
N SER A 168 -17.04 -0.32 1.32
CA SER A 168 -15.99 0.68 1.53
C SER A 168 -16.31 1.59 2.72
N MET A 169 -17.56 2.02 2.88
CA MET A 169 -17.99 2.85 4.01
C MET A 169 -17.85 2.10 5.35
N VAL A 170 -18.30 0.84 5.42
CA VAL A 170 -18.16 0.00 6.62
C VAL A 170 -16.68 -0.20 6.97
N MET A 171 -15.83 -0.50 6.00
CA MET A 171 -14.39 -0.67 6.21
C MET A 171 -13.70 0.61 6.69
N LEU A 172 -14.07 1.77 6.13
CA LEU A 172 -13.56 3.08 6.58
C LEU A 172 -14.00 3.40 8.01
N LEU A 173 -15.25 3.10 8.37
CA LEU A 173 -15.75 3.30 9.74
C LEU A 173 -15.02 2.40 10.75
N LEU A 174 -14.86 1.11 10.42
CA LEU A 174 -14.10 0.17 11.25
C LEU A 174 -12.66 0.65 11.45
N PHE A 175 -12.01 1.06 10.37
CA PHE A 175 -10.66 1.62 10.42
C PHE A 175 -10.58 2.87 11.31
N GLY A 176 -11.54 3.80 11.18
CA GLY A 176 -11.63 4.99 12.01
C GLY A 176 -11.75 4.65 13.50
N ILE A 177 -12.69 3.77 13.88
CA ILE A 177 -12.89 3.32 15.26
C ILE A 177 -11.60 2.73 15.83
N ILE A 178 -10.98 1.83 15.07
CA ILE A 178 -9.76 1.13 15.46
C ILE A 178 -8.61 2.11 15.65
N LEU A 179 -8.39 3.03 14.71
CA LEU A 179 -7.36 4.07 14.84
C LEU A 179 -7.55 4.87 16.14
N PHE A 180 -8.78 5.27 16.45
CA PHE A 180 -9.09 6.00 17.68
C PHE A 180 -8.78 5.20 18.95
N THR A 181 -8.99 3.88 18.94
CA THR A 181 -8.66 2.99 20.04
C THR A 181 -7.15 2.76 20.21
N THR A 182 -6.40 2.65 19.11
CA THR A 182 -4.95 2.38 19.14
C THR A 182 -4.13 3.57 19.66
N LYS A 183 -4.74 4.77 19.81
CA LYS A 183 -4.02 6.02 20.16
C LYS A 183 -2.76 6.21 19.32
N SER A 184 -2.83 5.84 18.03
CA SER A 184 -1.70 5.99 17.11
C SER A 184 -1.24 7.45 17.08
N GLU A 185 0.04 7.67 16.77
CA GLU A 185 0.60 9.03 16.62
C GLU A 185 -0.30 9.91 15.72
N VAL A 186 -0.87 9.30 14.67
CA VAL A 186 -1.86 9.88 13.76
C VAL A 186 -3.06 10.47 14.51
N VAL A 187 -3.69 9.69 15.40
CA VAL A 187 -4.87 10.14 16.16
C VAL A 187 -4.53 11.22 17.18
N LEU A 188 -3.35 11.12 17.80
CA LEU A 188 -2.90 12.12 18.76
C LEU A 188 -2.66 13.48 18.09
N ASP A 189 -2.07 13.47 16.90
CA ASP A 189 -1.86 14.69 16.11
C ASP A 189 -3.17 15.27 15.58
N VAL A 190 -4.08 14.44 15.05
CA VAL A 190 -5.41 14.89 14.61
C VAL A 190 -6.19 15.52 15.76
N LYS A 191 -6.15 14.92 16.96
CA LYS A 191 -6.77 15.49 18.17
C LYS A 191 -6.14 16.82 18.59
N LYS A 192 -4.81 16.99 18.46
CA LYS A 192 -4.13 18.27 18.73
C LYS A 192 -4.57 19.36 17.75
N ILE A 193 -4.65 19.04 16.46
CA ILE A 193 -5.12 19.97 15.42
C ILE A 193 -6.57 20.39 15.68
N LEU A 194 -7.45 19.43 15.97
CA LEU A 194 -8.87 19.68 16.27
C LEU A 194 -9.08 20.49 17.56
N LYS A 195 -8.20 20.35 18.55
CA LYS A 195 -8.22 21.14 19.79
C LYS A 195 -7.59 22.53 19.64
N GLY A 196 -7.19 22.94 18.43
CA GLY A 196 -6.64 24.28 18.18
C GLY A 196 -5.32 24.59 18.88
N THR A 197 -4.63 23.58 19.42
CA THR A 197 -3.35 23.77 20.11
C THR A 197 -2.24 23.83 19.05
N LYS A 198 -2.07 25.02 18.46
CA LYS A 198 -0.83 25.38 17.77
C LYS A 198 0.27 25.50 18.84
N ASN A 199 1.38 24.78 18.63
CA ASN A 199 2.64 25.12 19.28
C ASN A 199 3.04 26.54 18.89
#